data_AF-A0AAD6PD05-F1
#
_entry.id   AF-A0AAD6PD05-F1
#
_cell.length_a   1.000
_cell.length_b   1.000
_cell.length_c   1.000
_cell.angle_alpha   90.00
_cell.angle_beta   90.00
_cell.angle_gamma   90.00
#
_symmetry.space_group_name_H-M   'P 1'
#
loop_
_entity.id
_entity.type
_entity.pdbx_description
1 polymer ?
#
loop_
_entity_poly.entity_id
_entity_poly.type
_entity_poly.pdbx_seq_one_letter_code
_entity_poly.pdbx_strand_id
1 'polypeptide(L)'
;MASGLPLRHPAQGFNASQQLIKSDRGNMLAMSHDNVMMKQIVGTHAPNGIEVDVKPLLHLVKEILTRATTQINISQTTSQAQAELEETTYPDSFFKMLNALAYTIEKISKEIDYRVLNGTDVHATTISLFNMLAIYSWDAKLVLTLTSFASFYGVPWMISQISSTNKLAESMACLKQLPDPKDSSAPMNLLFDGINNLIIIMMDVTWCVVEFRDLPTSYISQEVPALSTAMAHIPTAVYWTLRSVVVCAAQIRSINQIGDKFSISTTSEWELSTLAHKLSNILEHLRKQLDVCNEYIDEKRNVENISNAEESI
;
A
#
# COMPACT_ATOMS: atom_id res chain seq x y z
N MET A 1 54.93 -23.59 49.79
CA MET A 1 54.43 -24.92 50.18
C MET A 1 53.09 -25.14 49.51
N ALA A 2 52.98 -26.25 48.75
CA ALA A 2 51.80 -26.97 48.23
C ALA A 2 50.73 -26.15 47.45
N SER A 3 50.48 -26.31 46.15
CA SER A 3 50.15 -27.50 45.31
C SER A 3 48.84 -28.21 45.70
N GLY A 4 47.85 -28.21 44.79
CA GLY A 4 46.61 -29.01 44.91
C GLY A 4 45.57 -28.78 43.80
N LEU A 5 45.77 -29.50 42.68
CA LEU A 5 44.93 -29.94 41.53
C LEU A 5 43.36 -29.89 41.57
N PRO A 6 42.69 -30.10 40.40
CA PRO A 6 41.40 -29.53 40.01
C PRO A 6 40.21 -30.51 40.07
N LEU A 7 38.99 -29.96 39.99
CA LEU A 7 37.74 -30.72 39.84
C LEU A 7 37.07 -30.43 38.48
N ARG A 8 36.56 -31.50 37.88
CA ARG A 8 36.07 -31.66 36.51
C ARG A 8 34.53 -31.67 36.49
N HIS A 9 33.98 -31.30 35.31
CA HIS A 9 32.64 -31.56 34.73
C HIS A 9 31.54 -30.49 34.87
N PRO A 10 30.54 -30.44 33.95
CA PRO A 10 30.33 -31.25 32.73
C PRO A 10 30.20 -30.43 31.43
N ALA A 11 30.25 -31.16 30.31
CA ALA A 11 29.83 -30.68 29.00
C ALA A 11 28.33 -30.33 28.99
N GLN A 12 27.99 -29.11 28.58
CA GLN A 12 26.64 -28.71 28.21
C GLN A 12 26.59 -28.48 26.70
N GLY A 13 26.32 -29.57 25.97
CA GLY A 13 25.81 -29.47 24.61
C GLY A 13 24.35 -29.02 24.69
N PHE A 14 24.10 -27.73 24.50
CA PHE A 14 22.74 -27.20 24.36
C PHE A 14 22.48 -26.82 22.89
N ASN A 15 21.84 -27.75 22.19
CA ASN A 15 20.61 -27.51 21.43
C ASN A 15 20.58 -26.40 20.36
N ALA A 16 21.50 -26.42 19.39
CA ALA A 16 21.25 -25.77 18.10
C ALA A 16 20.03 -26.38 17.37
N SER A 17 19.81 -27.69 17.54
CA SER A 17 18.71 -28.42 16.89
C SER A 17 17.32 -28.06 17.45
N GLN A 18 17.19 -27.70 18.74
CA GLN A 18 15.88 -27.30 19.30
C GLN A 18 15.50 -25.85 18.97
N GLN A 19 16.47 -24.98 18.69
CA GLN A 19 16.21 -23.63 18.20
C GLN A 19 15.76 -23.65 16.73
N LEU A 20 16.38 -24.48 15.89
CA LEU A 20 15.97 -24.70 14.50
C LEU A 20 14.55 -25.29 14.40
N ILE A 21 14.18 -26.25 15.26
CA ILE A 21 12.83 -26.85 15.24
C ILE A 21 11.75 -25.85 15.71
N LYS A 22 12.08 -24.88 16.56
CA LYS A 22 11.14 -23.83 17.00
C LYS A 22 10.93 -22.74 15.94
N SER A 23 11.98 -22.32 15.22
CA SER A 23 11.82 -21.39 14.09
C SER A 23 11.04 -22.01 12.94
N ASP A 24 11.30 -23.29 12.67
CA ASP A 24 10.66 -24.02 11.57
C ASP A 24 9.17 -24.30 11.85
N ARG A 25 8.80 -24.62 13.10
CA ARG A 25 7.38 -24.70 13.51
C ARG A 25 6.67 -23.34 13.50
N GLY A 26 7.36 -22.26 13.88
CA GLY A 26 6.82 -20.90 13.79
C GLY A 26 6.54 -20.47 12.34
N ASN A 27 7.49 -20.74 11.43
CA ASN A 27 7.32 -20.49 10.00
C ASN A 27 6.25 -21.39 9.37
N MET A 28 6.18 -22.68 9.73
CA MET A 28 5.19 -23.62 9.19
C MET A 28 3.75 -23.25 9.61
N LEU A 29 3.54 -22.78 10.84
CA LEU A 29 2.25 -22.30 11.31
C LEU A 29 1.86 -20.96 10.66
N ALA A 30 2.82 -20.04 10.48
CA ALA A 30 2.60 -18.79 9.76
C ALA A 30 2.23 -19.02 8.28
N MET A 31 2.92 -19.93 7.58
CA MET A 31 2.60 -20.30 6.20
C MET A 31 1.23 -20.99 6.07
N SER A 32 0.85 -21.81 7.06
CA SER A 32 -0.49 -22.44 7.09
C SER A 32 -1.60 -21.42 7.31
N HIS A 33 -1.38 -20.43 8.19
CA HIS A 33 -2.34 -19.37 8.46
C HIS A 33 -2.47 -18.42 7.27
N ASP A 34 -1.36 -18.02 6.65
CA ASP A 34 -1.34 -17.20 5.43
C ASP A 34 -2.13 -17.90 4.29
N ASN A 35 -2.04 -19.23 4.17
CA ASN A 35 -2.80 -19.99 3.16
C ASN A 35 -4.31 -20.06 3.45
N VAL A 36 -4.73 -20.31 4.70
CA VAL A 36 -6.16 -20.32 5.09
C VAL A 36 -6.78 -18.95 4.91
N MET A 37 -6.06 -17.93 5.36
CA MET A 37 -6.44 -16.56 5.18
C MET A 37 -6.56 -16.21 3.68
N MET A 38 -5.58 -16.59 2.86
CA MET A 38 -5.58 -16.24 1.44
C MET A 38 -6.76 -16.90 0.72
N LYS A 39 -7.12 -18.14 1.09
CA LYS A 39 -8.34 -18.79 0.60
C LYS A 39 -9.59 -18.01 0.95
N GLN A 40 -9.68 -17.45 2.15
CA GLN A 40 -10.81 -16.60 2.53
C GLN A 40 -10.87 -15.35 1.63
N ILE A 41 -9.76 -14.65 1.43
CA ILE A 41 -9.69 -13.47 0.56
C ILE A 41 -10.11 -13.80 -0.87
N VAL A 42 -9.54 -14.85 -1.46
CA VAL A 42 -9.91 -15.29 -2.82
C VAL A 42 -11.38 -15.70 -2.87
N GLY A 43 -11.90 -16.35 -1.82
CA GLY A 43 -13.31 -16.74 -1.73
C GLY A 43 -14.30 -15.57 -1.72
N THR A 44 -13.87 -14.36 -1.32
CA THR A 44 -14.70 -13.15 -1.42
C THR A 44 -14.69 -12.50 -2.80
N HIS A 45 -13.79 -12.92 -3.69
CA HIS A 45 -13.62 -12.30 -5.01
C HIS A 45 -14.72 -12.78 -5.98
N ALA A 46 -15.67 -11.89 -6.30
CA ALA A 46 -16.81 -12.19 -7.15
C ALA A 46 -17.06 -11.04 -8.16
N PRO A 47 -16.14 -10.82 -9.12
CA PRO A 47 -16.26 -9.73 -10.08
C PRO A 47 -17.50 -9.93 -10.96
N ASN A 48 -18.30 -8.88 -11.12
CA ASN A 48 -19.56 -8.91 -11.89
C ASN A 48 -19.41 -8.31 -13.30
N GLY A 49 -18.17 -8.12 -13.77
CA GLY A 49 -17.86 -7.48 -15.05
C GLY A 49 -17.89 -5.96 -15.01
N ILE A 50 -18.04 -5.32 -13.84
CA ILE A 50 -17.82 -3.87 -13.72
C ILE A 50 -16.36 -3.56 -13.99
N GLU A 51 -16.11 -2.85 -15.08
CA GLU A 51 -14.80 -2.30 -15.38
C GLU A 51 -14.70 -0.87 -14.87
N VAL A 52 -13.64 -0.60 -14.13
CA VAL A 52 -13.24 0.76 -13.73
C VAL A 52 -11.99 1.10 -14.52
N ASP A 53 -11.97 2.24 -15.20
CA ASP A 53 -10.73 2.79 -15.73
C ASP A 53 -9.98 3.44 -14.57
N VAL A 54 -9.04 2.67 -14.02
CA VAL A 54 -8.36 2.97 -12.76
C VAL A 54 -7.19 3.95 -12.92
N LYS A 55 -6.65 4.12 -14.14
CA LYS A 55 -5.43 4.94 -14.35
C LYS A 55 -5.64 6.41 -14.01
N PRO A 56 -6.69 7.09 -14.48
CA PRO A 56 -6.91 8.49 -14.14
C PRO A 56 -7.08 8.69 -12.62
N LEU A 57 -7.76 7.76 -11.96
CA LEU A 57 -7.92 7.77 -10.50
C LEU A 57 -6.58 7.57 -9.79
N LEU A 58 -5.76 6.63 -10.25
CA LEU A 58 -4.46 6.35 -9.65
C LEU A 58 -3.49 7.52 -9.82
N HIS A 59 -3.53 8.24 -10.95
CA HIS A 59 -2.80 9.49 -11.14
C HIS A 59 -3.26 10.57 -10.15
N LEU A 60 -4.56 10.78 -9.99
CA LEU A 60 -5.10 11.73 -9.01
C LEU A 60 -4.65 11.38 -7.58
N VAL A 61 -4.70 10.09 -7.21
CA VAL A 61 -4.23 9.61 -5.91
C VAL A 61 -2.74 9.87 -5.71
N LYS A 62 -1.92 9.57 -6.72
CA LYS A 62 -0.48 9.85 -6.69
C LYS A 62 -0.23 11.34 -6.43
N GLU A 63 -0.95 12.21 -7.11
CA GLU A 63 -0.81 13.66 -6.98
C GLU A 63 -1.17 14.14 -5.57
N ILE A 64 -2.34 13.71 -5.05
CA ILE A 64 -2.80 14.06 -3.69
C ILE A 64 -1.78 13.59 -2.64
N LEU A 65 -1.34 12.33 -2.72
CA LEU A 65 -0.44 11.76 -1.74
C LEU A 65 0.98 12.35 -1.84
N THR A 66 1.49 12.64 -3.04
CA THR A 66 2.81 13.28 -3.22
C THR A 66 2.81 14.69 -2.64
N ARG A 67 1.76 15.48 -2.90
CA ARG A 67 1.62 16.79 -2.27
C ARG A 67 1.50 16.68 -0.75
N ALA A 68 0.82 15.65 -0.27
CA ALA A 68 0.72 15.43 1.17
C ALA A 68 2.09 15.11 1.81
N THR A 69 2.96 14.35 1.16
CA THR A 69 4.24 13.91 1.73
C THR A 69 5.38 14.94 1.63
N THR A 70 5.35 15.83 0.64
CA THR A 70 6.53 16.63 0.24
C THR A 70 6.91 17.76 1.23
N GLN A 71 6.01 18.26 2.09
CA GLN A 71 6.31 19.41 2.96
C GLN A 71 6.94 19.10 4.33
N ILE A 72 7.07 17.83 4.74
CA ILE A 72 7.76 17.50 6.01
C ILE A 72 9.26 17.90 5.96
N ASN A 73 9.83 18.11 4.76
CA ASN A 73 11.23 18.53 4.57
C ASN A 73 11.45 20.03 4.31
N ILE A 74 10.41 20.88 4.21
CA ILE A 74 10.53 22.29 3.77
C ILE A 74 10.40 23.27 4.95
N SER A 75 11.05 23.00 6.07
CA SER A 75 11.19 24.00 7.15
C SER A 75 12.31 25.03 6.88
N GLN A 76 13.02 24.97 5.75
CA GLN A 76 14.10 25.91 5.45
C GLN A 76 14.22 26.21 3.95
N THR A 77 13.29 26.97 3.38
CA THR A 77 13.60 28.02 2.38
C THR A 77 12.34 28.75 2.01
N THR A 78 12.26 29.98 2.51
CA THR A 78 11.36 31.03 2.04
C THR A 78 11.54 31.19 0.52
N SER A 79 10.42 31.30 -0.19
CA SER A 79 10.33 31.80 -1.57
C SER A 79 10.82 30.85 -2.67
N GLN A 80 9.93 30.03 -3.25
CA GLN A 80 9.90 29.61 -4.68
C GLN A 80 9.05 28.35 -4.99
N ALA A 81 8.21 27.85 -4.09
CA ALA A 81 7.28 26.74 -4.41
C ALA A 81 5.89 27.21 -4.90
N GLN A 82 5.80 28.35 -5.59
CA GLN A 82 4.81 28.49 -6.67
C GLN A 82 5.38 27.76 -7.90
N ALA A 83 5.66 26.46 -7.74
CA ALA A 83 5.97 25.60 -8.87
C ALA A 83 4.63 25.35 -9.57
N GLU A 84 4.54 25.83 -10.80
CA GLU A 84 3.55 25.53 -11.83
C GLU A 84 2.57 24.43 -11.41
N LEU A 85 1.38 24.86 -10.97
CA LEU A 85 0.24 23.96 -10.92
C LEU A 85 -0.07 23.67 -12.39
N GLU A 86 0.56 22.63 -12.96
CA GLU A 86 0.08 22.06 -14.21
C GLU A 86 -1.40 21.74 -13.97
N GLU A 87 -2.28 22.55 -14.55
CA GLU A 87 -3.71 22.35 -14.48
C GLU A 87 -4.01 21.09 -15.29
N THR A 88 -3.91 19.95 -14.61
CA THR A 88 -4.27 18.65 -15.16
C THR A 88 -5.74 18.71 -15.52
N THR A 89 -6.00 18.97 -16.79
CA THR A 89 -7.35 19.09 -17.33
C THR A 89 -7.92 17.69 -17.47
N TYR A 90 -8.79 17.31 -16.54
CA TYR A 90 -9.48 16.03 -16.62
C TYR A 90 -10.67 16.11 -17.58
N PRO A 91 -10.93 15.07 -18.39
CA PRO A 91 -12.09 15.05 -19.28
C PRO A 91 -13.40 14.90 -18.49
N ASP A 92 -14.53 15.36 -19.03
CA ASP A 92 -15.85 15.20 -18.41
C ASP A 92 -16.20 13.74 -18.07
N SER A 93 -15.70 12.79 -18.86
CA SER A 93 -15.87 11.35 -18.60
C SER A 93 -15.25 10.92 -17.26
N PHE A 94 -14.12 11.51 -16.88
CA PHE A 94 -13.47 11.26 -15.61
C PHE A 94 -14.33 11.73 -14.44
N PHE A 95 -14.88 12.95 -14.50
CA PHE A 95 -15.77 13.46 -13.46
C PHE A 95 -17.05 12.64 -13.33
N LYS A 96 -17.61 12.14 -14.43
CA LYS A 96 -18.76 11.22 -14.39
C LYS A 96 -18.42 9.92 -13.68
N MET A 97 -17.25 9.33 -13.95
CA MET A 97 -16.78 8.12 -13.29
C MET A 97 -16.53 8.36 -11.80
N LEU A 98 -15.86 9.45 -11.43
CA LEU A 98 -15.66 9.86 -10.05
C LEU A 98 -16.99 9.98 -9.29
N ASN A 99 -17.97 10.66 -9.89
CA ASN A 99 -19.30 10.80 -9.29
C ASN A 99 -20.01 9.45 -9.12
N ALA A 100 -19.88 8.53 -10.08
CA ALA A 100 -20.45 7.18 -9.97
C ALA A 100 -19.79 6.35 -8.85
N LEU A 101 -18.50 6.58 -8.58
CA LEU A 101 -17.72 5.87 -7.56
C LEU A 101 -17.72 6.57 -6.20
N ALA A 102 -18.16 7.83 -6.12
CA ALA A 102 -18.08 8.67 -4.93
C ALA A 102 -18.70 8.01 -3.69
N TYR A 103 -19.89 7.41 -3.84
CA TYR A 103 -20.55 6.68 -2.75
C TYR A 103 -19.70 5.51 -2.25
N THR A 104 -19.12 4.71 -3.16
CA THR A 104 -18.24 3.59 -2.81
C THR A 104 -16.98 4.09 -2.09
N ILE A 105 -16.34 5.14 -2.60
CA ILE A 105 -15.15 5.74 -2.00
C ILE A 105 -15.45 6.26 -0.58
N GLU A 106 -16.55 6.99 -0.40
CA GLU A 106 -16.96 7.51 0.90
C GLU A 106 -17.30 6.36 1.87
N LYS A 107 -17.96 5.31 1.39
CA LYS A 107 -18.30 4.13 2.19
C LYS A 107 -17.06 3.40 2.71
N ILE A 108 -16.03 3.23 1.87
CA ILE A 108 -14.73 2.67 2.29
C ILE A 108 -14.12 3.53 3.39
N SER A 109 -14.09 4.86 3.19
CA SER A 109 -13.49 5.79 4.14
C SER A 109 -14.16 5.71 5.51
N LYS A 110 -15.51 5.72 5.53
CA LYS A 110 -16.29 5.58 6.76
C LYS A 110 -16.11 4.22 7.44
N GLU A 111 -16.02 3.14 6.67
CA GLU A 111 -15.80 1.80 7.21
C GLU A 111 -14.44 1.69 7.91
N ILE A 112 -13.38 2.23 7.30
CA ILE A 112 -12.05 2.27 7.90
C ILE A 112 -12.10 3.11 9.18
N ASP A 113 -12.64 4.34 9.11
CA ASP A 113 -12.64 5.24 10.27
C ASP A 113 -13.45 4.67 11.46
N TYR A 114 -14.62 4.10 11.19
CA TYR A 114 -15.48 3.48 12.19
C TYR A 114 -14.82 2.28 12.87
N ARG A 115 -14.19 1.39 12.09
CA ARG A 115 -13.57 0.19 12.65
C ARG A 115 -12.30 0.48 13.43
N VAL A 116 -11.49 1.43 12.93
CA VAL A 116 -10.32 1.93 13.64
C VAL A 116 -10.76 2.57 14.96
N LEU A 117 -11.81 3.39 14.97
CA LEU A 117 -12.34 4.00 16.19
C LEU A 117 -12.78 2.97 17.23
N ASN A 118 -13.40 1.88 16.79
CA ASN A 118 -13.88 0.82 17.68
C ASN A 118 -12.78 -0.16 18.12
N GLY A 119 -11.51 0.08 17.74
CA GLY A 119 -10.41 -0.83 18.03
C GLY A 119 -10.60 -2.22 17.41
N THR A 120 -11.31 -2.30 16.29
CA THR A 120 -11.52 -3.56 15.58
C THR A 120 -10.19 -4.07 15.06
N ASP A 121 -9.98 -5.38 15.12
CA ASP A 121 -8.80 -6.03 14.57
C ASP A 121 -8.55 -5.62 13.09
N VAL A 122 -7.28 -5.36 12.77
CA VAL A 122 -6.84 -4.88 11.44
C VAL A 122 -7.19 -5.89 10.36
N HIS A 123 -7.03 -7.18 10.65
CA HIS A 123 -7.37 -8.23 9.70
C HIS A 123 -8.88 -8.27 9.45
N ALA A 124 -9.71 -8.26 10.50
CA ALA A 124 -11.18 -8.20 10.35
C ALA A 124 -11.65 -6.97 9.56
N THR A 125 -11.04 -5.81 9.78
CA THR A 125 -11.29 -4.59 9.00
C THR A 125 -10.94 -4.80 7.52
N THR A 126 -9.78 -5.39 7.26
CA THR A 126 -9.34 -5.70 5.90
C THR A 126 -10.30 -6.66 5.20
N ILE A 127 -10.78 -7.72 5.87
CA ILE A 127 -11.81 -8.63 5.34
C ILE A 127 -13.11 -7.87 5.01
N SER A 128 -13.54 -6.92 5.85
CA SER A 128 -14.71 -6.11 5.57
C SER A 128 -14.58 -5.33 4.25
N LEU A 129 -13.39 -4.75 4.00
CA LEU A 129 -13.10 -4.06 2.75
C LEU A 129 -13.18 -5.01 1.55
N PHE A 130 -12.65 -6.22 1.67
CA PHE A 130 -12.76 -7.23 0.61
C PHE A 130 -14.20 -7.60 0.28
N ASN A 131 -15.05 -7.78 1.30
CA ASN A 131 -16.47 -8.05 1.10
C ASN A 131 -17.18 -6.86 0.44
N MET A 132 -16.85 -5.63 0.85
CA MET A 132 -17.43 -4.42 0.26
C MET A 132 -17.06 -4.27 -1.21
N LEU A 133 -15.83 -4.66 -1.56
CA LEU A 133 -15.27 -4.52 -2.90
C LEU A 133 -15.33 -5.82 -3.72
N ALA A 134 -16.11 -6.80 -3.28
CA ALA A 134 -16.17 -8.15 -3.86
C ALA A 134 -16.35 -8.13 -5.39
N ILE A 135 -17.21 -7.22 -5.86
CA ILE A 135 -17.62 -7.07 -7.27
C ILE A 135 -16.57 -6.44 -8.20
N TYR A 136 -15.53 -5.83 -7.64
CA TYR A 136 -14.50 -5.14 -8.43
C TYR A 136 -13.33 -6.06 -8.80
N SER A 137 -12.60 -5.76 -9.87
CA SER A 137 -11.32 -6.42 -10.17
C SER A 137 -10.25 -6.09 -9.12
N TRP A 138 -9.15 -6.86 -9.07
CA TRP A 138 -8.10 -6.69 -8.05
C TRP A 138 -7.44 -5.30 -8.06
N ASP A 139 -7.15 -4.77 -9.24
CA ASP A 139 -6.63 -3.42 -9.45
C ASP A 139 -7.65 -2.35 -9.02
N ALA A 140 -8.94 -2.52 -9.33
CA ALA A 140 -9.98 -1.60 -8.89
C ALA A 140 -10.16 -1.62 -7.36
N LYS A 141 -10.04 -2.78 -6.70
CA LYS A 141 -10.03 -2.87 -5.23
C LYS A 141 -8.91 -2.02 -4.63
N LEU A 142 -7.70 -2.09 -5.21
CA LEU A 142 -6.55 -1.29 -4.78
C LEU A 142 -6.81 0.21 -4.96
N VAL A 143 -7.17 0.61 -6.18
CA VAL A 143 -7.33 2.04 -6.51
C VAL A 143 -8.47 2.66 -5.72
N LEU A 144 -9.64 2.01 -5.60
CA LEU A 144 -10.75 2.53 -4.79
C LEU A 144 -10.37 2.70 -3.31
N THR A 145 -9.62 1.75 -2.76
CA THR A 145 -9.15 1.83 -1.38
C THR A 145 -8.16 2.98 -1.20
N LEU A 146 -7.20 3.12 -2.11
CA LEU A 146 -6.21 4.21 -2.06
C LEU A 146 -6.83 5.58 -2.34
N THR A 147 -7.84 5.68 -3.21
CA THR A 147 -8.62 6.91 -3.41
C THR A 147 -9.37 7.32 -2.15
N SER A 148 -10.00 6.35 -1.47
CA SER A 148 -10.62 6.58 -0.17
C SER A 148 -9.59 7.04 0.87
N PHE A 149 -8.43 6.39 0.93
CA PHE A 149 -7.36 6.76 1.85
C PHE A 149 -6.81 8.17 1.55
N ALA A 150 -6.56 8.51 0.29
CA ALA A 150 -6.12 9.84 -0.12
C ALA A 150 -7.16 10.94 0.22
N SER A 151 -8.45 10.62 0.13
CA SER A 151 -9.53 11.53 0.54
C SER A 151 -9.58 11.73 2.05
N PHE A 152 -9.30 10.67 2.82
CA PHE A 152 -9.29 10.70 4.28
C PHE A 152 -8.04 11.37 4.87
N TYR A 153 -6.87 11.09 4.31
CA TYR A 153 -5.57 11.55 4.83
C TYR A 153 -5.00 12.72 4.03
N GLY A 154 -4.89 12.57 2.70
CA GLY A 154 -4.18 13.51 1.85
C GLY A 154 -4.87 14.87 1.74
N VAL A 155 -6.20 14.88 1.58
CA VAL A 155 -6.96 16.15 1.45
C VAL A 155 -6.87 17.00 2.72
N PRO A 156 -7.14 16.48 3.94
CA PRO A 156 -6.95 17.28 5.14
C PRO A 156 -5.51 17.76 5.31
N TRP A 157 -4.52 16.90 5.00
CA TRP A 157 -3.13 17.30 5.11
C TRP A 157 -2.76 18.44 4.15
N MET A 158 -3.28 18.44 2.92
CA MET A 158 -3.14 19.57 1.99
C MET A 158 -3.76 20.86 2.54
N ILE A 159 -4.92 20.77 3.22
CA ILE A 159 -5.54 21.93 3.89
C ILE A 159 -4.62 22.47 4.99
N SER A 160 -4.00 21.58 5.77
CA SER A 160 -3.04 21.96 6.82
C SER A 160 -1.84 22.72 6.22
N GLN A 161 -1.34 22.32 5.05
CA GLN A 161 -0.21 22.99 4.39
C GLN A 161 -0.52 24.44 3.98
N ILE A 162 -1.70 24.69 3.41
CA ILE A 162 -2.08 26.04 2.96
C ILE A 162 -2.67 26.91 4.08
N SER A 163 -2.84 26.36 5.29
CA SER A 163 -3.42 27.08 6.44
C SER A 163 -2.63 28.33 6.83
N SER A 164 -1.30 28.29 6.67
CA SER A 164 -0.41 29.41 7.01
C SER A 164 -0.59 30.64 6.10
N THR A 165 -1.11 30.44 4.88
CA THR A 165 -1.28 31.50 3.87
C THR A 165 -2.75 31.79 3.57
N ASN A 166 -3.68 30.94 4.00
CA ASN A 166 -5.10 31.04 3.71
C ASN A 166 -5.98 30.88 4.98
N LYS A 167 -6.66 31.97 5.38
CA LYS A 167 -7.53 32.01 6.58
C LYS A 167 -8.72 31.05 6.54
N LEU A 168 -9.26 30.75 5.36
CA LEU A 168 -10.32 29.75 5.23
C LEU A 168 -9.75 28.36 5.48
N ALA A 169 -8.56 28.06 4.95
CA ALA A 169 -7.89 26.79 5.20
C ALA A 169 -7.49 26.62 6.68
N GLU A 170 -7.03 27.70 7.33
CA GLU A 170 -6.80 27.72 8.79
C GLU A 170 -8.06 27.37 9.58
N SER A 171 -9.19 27.98 9.22
CA SER A 171 -10.50 27.67 9.85
C SER A 171 -10.93 26.22 9.60
N MET A 172 -10.70 25.69 8.40
CA MET A 172 -11.01 24.30 8.05
C MET A 172 -10.10 23.29 8.76
N ALA A 173 -8.81 23.62 8.94
CA ALA A 173 -7.87 22.81 9.70
C ALA A 173 -8.27 22.73 11.18
N CYS A 174 -8.68 23.85 11.77
CA CYS A 174 -9.23 23.91 13.12
C CYS A 174 -10.50 23.06 13.26
N LEU A 175 -11.45 23.19 12.32
CA LEU A 175 -12.69 22.40 12.33
C LEU A 175 -12.42 20.89 12.24
N LYS A 176 -11.39 20.49 11.48
CA LYS A 176 -10.97 19.09 11.31
C LYS A 176 -10.00 18.59 12.38
N GLN A 177 -9.63 19.43 13.35
CA GLN A 177 -8.66 19.11 14.42
C GLN A 177 -7.35 18.55 13.87
N LEU A 178 -6.85 19.17 12.79
CA LEU A 178 -5.60 18.75 12.17
C LEU A 178 -4.40 19.22 13.00
N PRO A 179 -3.32 18.42 13.10
CA PRO A 179 -2.10 18.85 13.74
C PRO A 179 -1.51 20.05 12.99
N ASP A 180 -1.00 21.04 13.73
CA ASP A 180 -0.18 22.10 13.13
C ASP A 180 1.17 21.47 12.71
N PRO A 181 1.58 21.58 11.44
CA PRO A 181 2.87 21.07 10.98
C PRO A 181 4.05 21.61 11.80
N LYS A 182 3.92 22.81 12.37
CA LYS A 182 4.96 23.48 13.16
C LYS A 182 5.13 22.89 14.56
N ASP A 183 4.11 22.21 15.06
CA ASP A 183 4.10 21.62 16.41
C ASP A 183 4.47 20.11 16.39
N SER A 184 5.05 19.64 15.27
CA SER A 184 5.44 18.24 15.12
C SER A 184 6.57 17.85 16.07
N SER A 185 6.30 16.86 16.92
CA SER A 185 7.31 16.25 17.79
C SER A 185 8.20 15.28 17.02
N ALA A 186 9.44 15.06 17.46
CA ALA A 186 10.35 14.08 16.82
C ALA A 186 9.72 12.67 16.67
N PRO A 187 8.96 12.14 17.66
CA PRO A 187 8.25 10.88 17.50
C PRO A 187 7.15 10.94 16.42
N MET A 188 6.43 12.04 16.31
CA MET A 188 5.41 12.22 15.28
C MET A 188 6.03 12.23 13.87
N ASN A 189 7.18 12.88 13.69
CA ASN A 189 7.90 12.92 12.42
C ASN A 189 8.39 11.54 11.97
N LEU A 190 8.94 10.72 12.88
CA LEU A 190 9.39 9.37 12.54
C LEU A 190 8.24 8.47 12.07
N LEU A 191 7.04 8.61 12.65
CA LEU A 191 5.87 7.89 12.15
C LEU A 191 5.37 8.41 10.82
N PHE A 192 5.39 9.72 10.59
CA PHE A 192 5.07 10.25 9.28
C PHE A 192 6.03 9.71 8.21
N ASP A 193 7.33 9.65 8.50
CA ASP A 193 8.32 9.08 7.58
C ASP A 193 8.02 7.61 7.28
N GLY A 194 7.70 6.82 8.31
CA GLY A 194 7.29 5.42 8.15
C GLY A 194 6.00 5.26 7.31
N ILE A 195 4.99 6.09 7.55
CA ILE A 195 3.73 6.12 6.79
C ILE A 195 4.00 6.54 5.34
N ASN A 196 4.80 7.57 5.12
CA ASN A 196 5.12 8.10 3.79
C ASN A 196 5.88 7.06 2.95
N ASN A 197 6.86 6.40 3.55
CA ASN A 197 7.57 5.29 2.91
C ASN A 197 6.62 4.15 2.53
N LEU A 198 5.72 3.76 3.44
CA LEU A 198 4.73 2.71 3.17
C LEU A 198 3.74 3.14 2.07
N ILE A 199 3.33 4.41 2.02
CA ILE A 199 2.49 4.97 0.96
C ILE A 199 3.17 4.84 -0.40
N ILE A 200 4.45 5.18 -0.51
CA ILE A 200 5.21 5.05 -1.76
C ILE A 200 5.21 3.59 -2.24
N ILE A 201 5.50 2.65 -1.34
CA ILE A 201 5.53 1.21 -1.67
C ILE A 201 4.13 0.71 -2.07
N MET A 202 3.06 1.13 -1.37
CA MET A 202 1.68 0.78 -1.73
C MET A 202 1.29 1.29 -3.12
N MET A 203 1.74 2.51 -3.48
CA MET A 203 1.53 3.08 -4.80
C MET A 203 2.26 2.28 -5.88
N ASP A 204 3.52 1.92 -5.66
CA ASP A 204 4.32 1.12 -6.58
C ASP A 204 3.71 -0.28 -6.81
N VAL A 205 3.25 -0.94 -5.75
CA VAL A 205 2.52 -2.22 -5.85
C VAL A 205 1.25 -2.05 -6.69
N THR A 206 0.52 -0.95 -6.49
CA THR A 206 -0.71 -0.69 -7.23
C THR A 206 -0.46 -0.45 -8.71
N TRP A 207 0.57 0.35 -9.05
CA TRP A 207 0.99 0.52 -10.44
C TRP A 207 1.37 -0.80 -11.10
N CYS A 208 2.19 -1.63 -10.42
CA CYS A 208 2.59 -2.93 -10.93
C CYS A 208 1.38 -3.84 -11.21
N VAL A 209 0.39 -3.88 -10.31
CA VAL A 209 -0.84 -4.67 -10.52
C VAL A 209 -1.68 -4.13 -11.69
N VAL A 210 -1.74 -2.81 -11.88
CA VAL A 210 -2.41 -2.20 -13.04
C VAL A 210 -1.70 -2.56 -14.34
N GLU A 211 -0.37 -2.53 -14.36
CA GLU A 211 0.43 -2.92 -15.54
C GLU A 211 0.18 -4.37 -15.96
N PHE A 212 0.04 -5.29 -15.00
CA PHE A 212 -0.35 -6.68 -15.30
C PHE A 212 -1.74 -6.78 -15.95
N ARG A 213 -2.71 -5.95 -15.51
CA ARG A 213 -4.05 -5.93 -16.12
C ARG A 213 -4.01 -5.40 -17.56
N ASP A 214 -3.10 -4.47 -17.85
CA ASP A 214 -2.99 -3.83 -19.15
C ASP A 214 -2.16 -4.62 -20.18
N LEU A 215 -1.56 -5.75 -19.77
CA LEU A 215 -0.81 -6.59 -20.68
C LEU A 215 -1.72 -7.01 -21.86
N PRO A 216 -1.23 -6.92 -23.11
CA PRO A 216 -2.04 -7.16 -24.28
C PRO A 216 -2.38 -8.64 -24.41
N THR A 217 -3.65 -8.97 -24.17
CA THR A 217 -4.17 -10.35 -24.16
C THR A 217 -4.05 -11.07 -25.51
N SER A 218 -3.83 -10.34 -26.60
CA SER A 218 -3.54 -10.91 -27.93
C SER A 218 -2.17 -11.60 -27.99
N TYR A 219 -1.20 -11.14 -27.20
CA TYR A 219 0.17 -11.64 -27.24
C TYR A 219 0.47 -12.61 -26.10
N ILE A 220 -0.11 -12.38 -24.93
CA ILE A 220 0.15 -13.20 -23.73
C ILE A 220 -1.14 -13.78 -23.15
N SER A 221 -1.07 -15.03 -22.73
CA SER A 221 -2.16 -15.74 -22.06
C SER A 221 -1.65 -16.37 -20.75
N GLN A 222 -2.57 -16.86 -19.93
CA GLN A 222 -2.26 -17.48 -18.64
C GLN A 222 -1.41 -18.77 -18.76
N GLU A 223 -1.17 -19.26 -19.98
CA GLU A 223 -0.27 -20.38 -20.24
C GLU A 223 1.21 -20.03 -20.01
N VAL A 224 1.56 -18.73 -20.06
CA VAL A 224 2.92 -18.28 -19.74
C VAL A 224 3.15 -18.42 -18.23
N PRO A 225 4.16 -19.20 -17.79
CA PRO A 225 4.38 -19.47 -16.37
C PRO A 225 4.57 -18.20 -15.53
N ALA A 226 5.22 -17.18 -16.09
CA ALA A 226 5.44 -15.92 -15.40
C ALA A 226 4.12 -15.19 -15.10
N LEU A 227 3.22 -15.09 -16.08
CA LEU A 227 1.91 -14.48 -15.90
C LEU A 227 1.05 -15.29 -14.93
N SER A 228 1.01 -16.62 -15.05
CA SER A 228 0.27 -17.47 -14.10
C SER A 228 0.77 -17.32 -12.67
N THR A 229 2.09 -17.23 -12.48
CA THR A 229 2.71 -17.03 -11.16
C THR A 229 2.34 -15.66 -10.60
N ALA A 230 2.42 -14.60 -11.40
CA ALA A 230 2.00 -13.26 -11.00
C ALA A 230 0.52 -13.22 -10.61
N MET A 231 -0.38 -13.78 -11.44
CA MET A 231 -1.83 -13.82 -11.16
C MET A 231 -2.16 -14.52 -9.84
N ALA A 232 -1.43 -15.59 -9.49
CA ALA A 232 -1.58 -16.27 -8.21
C ALA A 232 -1.12 -15.42 -7.01
N HIS A 233 -0.14 -14.53 -7.22
CA HIS A 233 0.40 -13.64 -6.18
C HIS A 233 -0.33 -12.30 -6.06
N ILE A 234 -0.99 -11.80 -7.11
CA ILE A 234 -1.74 -10.52 -7.08
C ILE A 234 -2.70 -10.41 -5.90
N PRO A 235 -3.57 -11.40 -5.60
CA PRO A 235 -4.51 -11.22 -4.50
C PRO A 235 -3.80 -11.15 -3.14
N THR A 236 -2.61 -11.75 -3.00
CA THR A 236 -1.75 -11.56 -1.82
C THR A 236 -1.26 -10.11 -1.74
N ALA A 237 -0.78 -9.54 -2.86
CA ALA A 237 -0.37 -8.14 -2.92
C ALA A 237 -1.52 -7.19 -2.56
N VAL A 238 -2.72 -7.44 -3.10
CA VAL A 238 -3.91 -6.64 -2.80
C VAL A 238 -4.24 -6.67 -1.32
N TYR A 239 -4.18 -7.84 -0.68
CA TYR A 239 -4.43 -7.95 0.75
C TYR A 239 -3.43 -7.12 1.56
N TRP A 240 -2.13 -7.28 1.33
CA TRP A 240 -1.12 -6.58 2.13
C TRP A 240 -1.19 -5.07 1.91
N THR A 241 -1.57 -4.60 0.73
CA THR A 241 -1.78 -3.17 0.47
C THR A 241 -3.01 -2.64 1.21
N LEU A 242 -4.16 -3.33 1.15
CA LEU A 242 -5.36 -2.92 1.91
C LEU A 242 -5.11 -2.94 3.42
N ARG A 243 -4.40 -3.96 3.93
CA ARG A 243 -4.01 -4.06 5.34
C ARG A 243 -3.14 -2.86 5.73
N SER A 244 -2.16 -2.50 4.89
CA SER A 244 -1.30 -1.34 5.10
C SER A 244 -2.08 -0.02 5.14
N VAL A 245 -3.09 0.16 4.28
CA VAL A 245 -3.99 1.32 4.35
C VAL A 245 -4.69 1.41 5.71
N VAL A 246 -5.22 0.29 6.20
CA VAL A 246 -5.91 0.25 7.52
C VAL A 246 -4.95 0.60 8.65
N VAL A 247 -3.72 0.07 8.63
CA VAL A 247 -2.70 0.40 9.63
C VAL A 247 -2.30 1.87 9.57
N CYS A 248 -2.03 2.41 8.38
CA CYS A 248 -1.74 3.85 8.23
C CYS A 248 -2.88 4.72 8.77
N ALA A 249 -4.14 4.39 8.44
CA ALA A 249 -5.30 5.13 8.92
C ALA A 249 -5.41 5.11 10.46
N ALA A 250 -5.10 3.97 11.09
CA ALA A 250 -5.06 3.85 12.54
C ALA A 250 -3.98 4.73 13.18
N GLN A 251 -2.78 4.76 12.59
CA GLN A 251 -1.68 5.60 13.09
C GLN A 251 -1.99 7.09 12.92
N ILE A 252 -2.49 7.50 11.75
CA ILE A 252 -2.90 8.89 11.48
C ILE A 252 -3.97 9.34 12.49
N ARG A 253 -4.96 8.47 12.76
CA ARG A 253 -6.01 8.79 13.74
C ARG A 253 -5.45 8.93 15.16
N SER A 254 -4.51 8.08 15.54
CA SER A 254 -3.81 8.15 16.84
C SER A 254 -3.07 9.47 17.01
N ILE A 255 -2.37 9.92 15.96
CA ILE A 255 -1.69 11.22 15.91
C ILE A 255 -2.69 12.36 16.10
N ASN A 256 -3.80 12.35 15.37
CA ASN A 256 -4.82 13.41 15.44
C ASN A 256 -5.53 13.50 16.80
N GLN A 257 -5.71 12.38 17.52
CA GLN A 257 -6.40 12.37 18.81
C GLN A 257 -5.49 12.75 19.99
N ILE A 258 -4.20 12.40 19.92
CA ILE A 258 -3.29 12.52 21.06
C ILE A 258 -2.46 13.82 20.99
N GLY A 259 -2.29 14.40 19.80
CA GLY A 259 -1.59 15.68 19.59
C GLY A 259 -0.22 15.72 20.26
N ASP A 260 0.08 16.80 21.01
CA ASP A 260 1.36 17.03 21.70
C ASP A 260 1.77 15.96 22.72
N LYS A 261 0.86 15.08 23.15
CA LYS A 261 1.16 13.99 24.10
C LYS A 261 1.49 12.68 23.39
N PHE A 262 1.68 12.72 22.08
CA PHE A 262 1.92 11.54 21.28
C PHE A 262 3.25 10.88 21.69
N SER A 263 3.16 9.61 22.09
CA SER A 263 4.32 8.76 22.33
C SER A 263 4.25 7.61 21.34
N ILE A 264 5.32 7.40 20.57
CA ILE A 264 5.40 6.21 19.72
C ILE A 264 5.50 4.99 20.63
N SER A 265 4.55 4.07 20.50
CA SER A 265 4.79 2.69 20.92
C SER A 265 5.77 2.04 19.95
N THR A 266 6.81 1.38 20.44
CA THR A 266 7.77 0.60 19.63
C THR A 266 7.07 -0.39 18.69
N THR A 267 5.87 -0.85 19.05
CA THR A 267 5.02 -1.73 18.23
C THR A 267 4.52 -1.05 16.95
N SER A 268 4.27 0.26 16.97
CA SER A 268 3.74 1.03 15.86
C SER A 268 4.75 1.20 14.72
N GLU A 269 5.97 1.59 15.07
CA GLU A 269 7.07 1.77 14.11
C GLU A 269 7.48 0.43 13.48
N TRP A 270 7.60 -0.61 14.32
CA TRP A 270 7.91 -1.97 13.88
C TRP A 270 6.87 -2.51 12.89
N GLU A 271 5.58 -2.25 13.12
CA GLU A 271 4.52 -2.72 12.23
C GLU A 271 4.59 -2.06 10.84
N LEU A 272 4.82 -0.73 10.77
CA LEU A 272 4.96 -0.02 9.49
C LEU A 272 6.18 -0.51 8.70
N SER A 273 7.32 -0.69 9.36
CA SER A 273 8.55 -1.19 8.74
C SER A 273 8.39 -2.64 8.24
N THR A 274 7.74 -3.50 9.03
CA THR A 274 7.45 -4.88 8.63
C THR A 274 6.55 -4.93 7.40
N LEU A 275 5.52 -4.08 7.35
CA LEU A 275 4.63 -3.99 6.19
C LEU A 275 5.34 -3.44 4.96
N ALA A 276 6.17 -2.41 5.12
CA ALA A 276 6.99 -1.87 4.05
C ALA A 276 7.89 -2.96 3.45
N HIS A 277 8.65 -3.68 4.29
CA HIS A 277 9.50 -4.77 3.83
C HIS A 277 8.69 -5.90 3.15
N LYS A 278 7.55 -6.29 3.72
CA LYS A 278 6.70 -7.34 3.13
C LYS A 278 6.17 -6.94 1.76
N LEU A 279 5.68 -5.71 1.60
CA LEU A 279 5.20 -5.21 0.30
C LEU A 279 6.34 -5.01 -0.69
N SER A 280 7.53 -4.56 -0.26
CA SER A 280 8.70 -4.45 -1.13
C SER A 280 9.11 -5.81 -1.71
N ASN A 281 9.13 -6.87 -0.90
CA ASN A 281 9.44 -8.22 -1.38
C ASN A 281 8.40 -8.73 -2.39
N ILE A 282 7.11 -8.45 -2.14
CA ILE A 282 6.03 -8.79 -3.07
C ILE A 282 6.20 -8.00 -4.39
N LEU A 283 6.48 -6.70 -4.30
CA LEU A 283 6.69 -5.83 -5.44
C LEU A 283 7.87 -6.30 -6.31
N GLU A 284 9.01 -6.63 -5.69
CA GLU A 284 10.18 -7.15 -6.39
C GLU A 284 9.85 -8.43 -7.16
N HIS A 285 9.14 -9.36 -6.51
CA HIS A 285 8.70 -10.58 -7.16
C HIS A 285 7.78 -10.31 -8.35
N LEU A 286 6.78 -9.43 -8.18
CA LEU A 286 5.83 -9.08 -9.22
C LEU A 286 6.51 -8.36 -10.40
N ARG A 287 7.38 -7.39 -10.14
CA ARG A 287 8.15 -6.69 -11.19
C ARG A 287 8.99 -7.68 -12.00
N LYS A 288 9.67 -8.62 -11.35
CA LYS A 288 10.42 -9.66 -12.06
C LYS A 288 9.53 -10.51 -12.98
N GLN A 289 8.32 -10.87 -12.54
CA GLN A 289 7.39 -11.60 -13.43
C GLN A 289 6.90 -10.72 -14.57
N LEU A 290 6.69 -9.42 -14.33
CA LEU A 290 6.24 -8.46 -15.33
C LEU A 290 7.29 -8.26 -16.43
N ASP A 291 8.57 -8.14 -16.04
CA ASP A 291 9.69 -8.02 -16.97
C ASP A 291 9.74 -9.22 -17.92
N VAL A 292 9.62 -10.45 -17.39
CA VAL A 292 9.58 -11.68 -18.20
C VAL A 292 8.35 -11.71 -19.12
N CYS A 293 7.20 -11.20 -18.67
CA CYS A 293 6.01 -11.11 -19.52
C CYS A 293 6.21 -10.14 -20.68
N ASN A 294 6.82 -8.98 -20.42
CA ASN A 294 7.12 -7.97 -21.44
C ASN A 294 8.13 -8.50 -22.46
N GLU A 295 9.22 -9.14 -22.00
CA GLU A 295 10.19 -9.80 -22.88
C GLU A 295 9.52 -10.81 -23.82
N TYR A 296 8.62 -11.65 -23.29
CA TYR A 296 7.85 -12.62 -24.09
C TYR A 296 6.94 -11.94 -25.13
N ILE A 297 6.27 -10.84 -24.75
CA ILE A 297 5.40 -10.08 -25.66
C ILE A 297 6.23 -9.46 -26.79
N ASP A 298 7.38 -8.88 -26.46
CA ASP A 298 8.26 -8.24 -27.44
C ASP A 298 8.85 -9.27 -28.41
N GLU A 299 9.21 -10.47 -27.93
CA GLU A 299 9.65 -11.56 -28.79
C GLU A 299 8.56 -11.97 -29.79
N LYS A 300 7.31 -12.15 -29.35
CA LYS A 300 6.20 -12.47 -30.24
C LYS A 300 5.93 -11.39 -31.28
N ARG A 301 5.95 -10.11 -30.88
CA ARG A 301 5.79 -8.98 -31.80
C ARG A 301 6.85 -8.96 -32.88
N ASN A 302 8.10 -9.27 -32.52
CA ASN A 302 9.19 -9.33 -33.48
C ASN A 302 9.00 -10.46 -34.50
N VAL A 303 8.55 -11.63 -34.07
CA VAL A 303 8.25 -12.76 -34.97
C VAL A 303 7.13 -12.40 -35.95
N GLU A 304 6.02 -11.83 -35.47
CA GLU A 304 4.91 -11.41 -36.35
C GLU A 304 5.34 -10.37 -37.37
N ASN A 305 6.15 -9.39 -36.96
CA ASN A 305 6.67 -8.35 -37.86
C ASN A 305 7.57 -8.93 -38.95
N ILE A 306 8.39 -9.94 -38.63
CA ILE A 306 9.25 -10.63 -39.60
C ILE A 306 8.39 -11.41 -40.60
N SER A 307 7.41 -12.19 -40.14
CA SER A 307 6.52 -12.97 -41.01
C SER A 307 5.71 -12.08 -41.96
N ASN A 308 5.18 -10.95 -41.47
CA ASN A 308 4.44 -9.99 -42.30
C ASN A 308 5.31 -9.32 -43.37
N ALA A 309 6.60 -9.11 -43.08
CA ALA A 309 7.55 -8.55 -44.04
C ALA A 309 7.92 -9.57 -45.14
N GLU A 310 7.99 -10.87 -44.80
CA GLU A 310 8.24 -11.95 -45.77
C GLU A 310 7.04 -12.20 -46.70
N GLU A 311 5.79 -12.06 -46.21
CA GLU A 311 4.59 -12.20 -47.05
C GLU A 311 4.33 -11.01 -47.99
N SER A 312 4.99 -9.87 -47.76
CA SER A 312 4.82 -8.64 -48.55
C SER A 312 5.81 -8.52 -49.72
N ILE A 313 6.66 -9.53 -49.95
CA ILE A 313 7.67 -9.61 -51.02
C ILE A 313 7.23 -10.64 -52.07
#